data_AF-E6UH60-F1
#
_entry.id   AF-E6UH60-F1
#
_cell.length_a   1.000
_cell.length_b   1.000
_cell.length_c   1.000
_cell.angle_alpha   90.00
_cell.angle_beta   90.00
_cell.angle_gamma   90.00
#
_symmetry.space_group_name_H-M   'P 1'
#
loop_
_entity.id
_entity.type
_entity.pdbx_description
1 polymer ?
#
loop_
_entity_poly.entity_id
_entity_poly.type
_entity_poly.pdbx_seq_one_letter_code
_entity_poly.pdbx_strand_id
1 'polypeptide(L)'
;MGNFSNTVHFKIKDKEKFIKGINAYMKKKGFVPCDDDEAVKTYIIALSVDQQWATLADMDSSDDSRALFNDAKAISKSMKLPCITEEVTDSDIAVLELFDKTGESADRIVVGDGEIYGMGNNEIKPECWKLLLNNKADIEKLIELTGESDLLADERLSKISSLFGVDMLADSDELGIRNDESILRLSFKKAEEKKPTLNTLFTQIYGEALEPLGFKKPKVRMPLYVRVINDEIIHIVGIHDMKSHLVPFGAIATVYREDLCIDRTFRQNEIWYKDLWDFYHEWHITDKPFDKGGFKYYADFMPLSDAVQNSLNETMTWILPVLDNVKTLKDVVDYDARTFKEHIAIISLPINESLAAPFSDTVIRYILDNPLADLEKRYSAELKRRNEASIRASRSQEKISQNLLEFEHRYNEARKRVQTFLEDEEIHKQTMEELERRKEHNLELLRKYKVL
;
A
#
# COMPACT_ATOMS: atom_id res chain seq x y z
N MET A 1 -34.55 -28.40 18.75
CA MET A 1 -33.32 -28.98 19.30
C MET A 1 -32.43 -27.80 19.60
N GLY A 2 -32.24 -27.50 20.88
CA GLY A 2 -31.36 -26.41 21.30
C GLY A 2 -29.94 -26.97 21.34
N ASN A 3 -28.97 -26.22 20.83
CA ASN A 3 -27.56 -26.56 21.01
C ASN A 3 -27.19 -26.17 22.45
N PHE A 4 -26.64 -27.09 23.23
CA PHE A 4 -26.53 -26.90 24.68
C PHE A 4 -25.17 -26.32 25.13
N SER A 5 -24.10 -26.49 24.35
CA SER A 5 -22.80 -25.87 24.63
C SER A 5 -21.94 -25.81 23.37
N ASN A 6 -21.17 -24.72 23.22
CA ASN A 6 -20.15 -24.58 22.18
C ASN A 6 -18.85 -24.02 22.77
N THR A 7 -17.81 -24.83 22.76
CA THR A 7 -16.48 -24.47 23.25
C THR A 7 -15.43 -24.78 22.20
N VAL A 8 -14.31 -24.07 22.31
CA VAL A 8 -13.17 -24.27 21.41
C VAL A 8 -11.91 -24.45 22.23
N HIS A 9 -11.24 -25.58 22.05
CA HIS A 9 -10.04 -25.94 22.80
C HIS A 9 -8.82 -25.81 21.90
N PHE A 10 -7.93 -24.87 22.20
CA PHE A 10 -6.67 -24.70 21.49
C PHE A 10 -5.54 -25.40 22.21
N LYS A 11 -4.75 -26.21 21.48
CA LYS A 11 -3.47 -26.71 22.02
C LYS A 11 -2.43 -25.60 21.92
N ILE A 12 -2.08 -25.02 23.06
CA ILE A 12 -1.16 -23.90 23.17
C ILE A 12 0.21 -24.34 23.70
N LYS A 13 1.22 -23.51 23.46
CA LYS A 13 2.58 -23.67 24.04
C LYS A 13 2.96 -22.55 24.98
N ASP A 14 2.23 -21.44 24.92
CA ASP A 14 2.62 -20.16 25.50
C ASP A 14 1.35 -19.29 25.63
N LYS A 15 0.90 -19.11 26.88
CA LYS A 15 -0.28 -18.33 27.25
C LYS A 15 -0.22 -16.90 26.72
N GLU A 16 0.92 -16.22 26.87
CA GLU A 16 1.05 -14.82 26.45
C GLU A 16 0.95 -14.67 24.94
N LYS A 17 1.60 -15.58 24.18
CA LYS A 17 1.47 -15.59 22.72
C LYS A 17 0.04 -15.88 22.29
N PHE A 18 -0.67 -16.74 23.03
CA PHE A 18 -2.05 -17.03 22.73
C PHE A 18 -2.94 -15.78 22.85
N ILE A 19 -2.86 -15.08 23.99
CA ILE A 19 -3.61 -13.84 24.26
C ILE A 19 -3.25 -12.73 23.25
N LYS A 20 -1.95 -12.53 22.97
CA LYS A 20 -1.49 -11.57 21.95
C LYS A 20 -2.05 -11.89 20.57
N GLY A 21 -2.18 -13.17 20.24
CA GLY A 21 -2.78 -13.64 18.99
C GLY A 21 -4.26 -13.32 18.88
N ILE A 22 -5.04 -13.56 19.93
CA ILE A 22 -6.47 -13.19 19.98
C ILE A 22 -6.65 -11.68 19.84
N ASN A 23 -5.87 -10.87 20.56
CA ASN A 23 -5.90 -9.41 20.44
C ASN A 23 -5.57 -8.94 19.00
N ALA A 24 -4.60 -9.57 18.34
CA ALA A 24 -4.26 -9.27 16.95
C ALA A 24 -5.37 -9.68 15.97
N TYR A 25 -6.05 -10.80 16.23
CA TYR A 25 -7.21 -11.24 15.46
C TYR A 25 -8.37 -10.24 15.57
N MET A 26 -8.73 -9.86 16.79
CA MET A 26 -9.80 -8.89 17.06
C MET A 26 -9.50 -7.51 16.47
N LYS A 27 -8.24 -7.08 16.50
CA LYS A 27 -7.79 -5.86 15.81
C LYS A 27 -8.04 -5.88 14.31
N LYS A 28 -7.86 -7.03 13.63
CA LYS A 28 -8.18 -7.18 12.19
C LYS A 28 -9.69 -7.12 11.93
N LYS A 29 -10.50 -7.55 12.89
CA LYS A 29 -11.98 -7.45 12.85
C LYS A 29 -12.50 -6.05 13.23
N GLY A 30 -11.62 -5.08 13.47
CA GLY A 30 -12.01 -3.70 13.79
C GLY A 30 -12.36 -3.48 15.25
N PHE A 31 -11.84 -4.31 16.16
CA PHE A 31 -12.04 -4.17 17.60
C PHE A 31 -10.74 -3.76 18.32
N VAL A 32 -10.86 -3.20 19.52
CA VAL A 32 -9.73 -2.92 20.42
C VAL A 32 -10.05 -3.42 21.83
N PRO A 33 -9.04 -3.87 22.61
CA PRO A 33 -9.24 -4.22 24.01
C PRO A 33 -9.80 -3.03 24.79
N CYS A 34 -10.72 -3.30 25.72
CA CYS A 34 -11.31 -2.31 26.63
C CYS A 34 -11.61 -2.95 27.98
N ASP A 35 -12.09 -2.11 28.89
CA ASP A 35 -12.65 -2.56 30.17
C ASP A 35 -14.04 -3.19 29.94
N ASP A 36 -14.47 -4.03 30.89
CA ASP A 36 -15.70 -4.85 30.77
C ASP A 36 -16.98 -4.00 30.62
N ASP A 37 -17.01 -2.79 31.16
CA ASP A 37 -18.14 -1.87 31.11
C ASP A 37 -18.35 -1.21 29.72
N GLU A 38 -17.29 -1.17 28.90
CA GLU A 38 -17.34 -0.66 27.53
C GLU A 38 -17.43 -1.77 26.48
N ALA A 39 -17.41 -3.03 26.91
CA ALA A 39 -17.30 -4.19 26.04
C ALA A 39 -18.59 -4.41 25.24
N VAL A 40 -18.40 -4.67 23.94
CA VAL A 40 -19.48 -5.16 23.05
C VAL A 40 -19.23 -6.60 22.60
N LYS A 41 -18.09 -7.16 23.00
CA LYS A 41 -17.70 -8.54 22.75
C LYS A 41 -16.72 -9.00 23.84
N THR A 42 -17.05 -10.08 24.52
CA THR A 42 -16.17 -10.64 25.56
C THR A 42 -15.88 -12.12 25.31
N TYR A 43 -14.59 -12.46 25.30
CA TYR A 43 -14.12 -13.84 25.28
C TYR A 43 -13.64 -14.26 26.67
N ILE A 44 -14.10 -15.43 27.11
CA ILE A 44 -13.60 -16.10 28.30
C ILE A 44 -12.57 -17.14 27.86
N ILE A 45 -11.41 -17.13 28.51
CA ILE A 45 -10.34 -18.10 28.27
C ILE A 45 -10.08 -18.86 29.56
N ALA A 46 -10.34 -20.17 29.54
CA ALA A 46 -9.99 -21.08 30.62
C ALA A 46 -8.74 -21.88 30.28
N LEU A 47 -7.74 -21.84 31.15
CA LEU A 47 -6.49 -22.57 30.97
C LEU A 47 -6.54 -23.93 31.67
N SER A 48 -6.03 -24.97 31.00
CA SER A 48 -5.80 -26.25 31.67
C SER A 48 -4.78 -26.13 32.80
N VAL A 49 -4.79 -27.08 33.74
CA VAL A 49 -3.86 -27.12 34.89
C VAL A 49 -2.40 -27.07 34.46
N ASP A 50 -2.05 -27.73 33.35
CA ASP A 50 -0.70 -27.73 32.78
C ASP A 50 -0.44 -26.59 31.79
N GLN A 51 -1.42 -25.71 31.58
CA GLN A 51 -1.43 -24.59 30.63
C GLN A 51 -1.07 -24.97 29.18
N GLN A 52 -1.29 -26.23 28.80
CA GLN A 52 -1.11 -26.68 27.43
C GLN A 52 -2.38 -26.53 26.58
N TRP A 53 -3.51 -26.25 27.22
CA TRP A 53 -4.78 -25.99 26.56
C TRP A 53 -5.37 -24.65 26.99
N ALA A 54 -6.03 -23.99 26.05
CA ALA A 54 -6.88 -22.84 26.30
C ALA A 54 -8.26 -23.09 25.70
N THR A 55 -9.27 -23.18 26.56
CA THR A 55 -10.68 -23.23 26.18
C THR A 55 -11.18 -21.81 25.99
N LEU A 56 -11.69 -21.50 24.79
CA LEU A 56 -12.27 -20.22 24.43
C LEU A 56 -13.79 -20.37 24.40
N ALA A 57 -14.47 -19.52 25.17
CA ALA A 57 -15.92 -19.39 25.19
C ALA A 57 -16.32 -17.94 24.89
N ASP A 58 -17.49 -17.78 24.28
CA ASP A 58 -18.07 -16.49 23.92
C ASP A 58 -19.13 -16.12 24.97
N MET A 59 -18.93 -15.02 25.70
CA MET A 59 -19.82 -14.64 26.80
C MET A 59 -21.17 -14.11 26.31
N ASP A 60 -21.24 -13.63 25.06
CA ASP A 60 -22.40 -12.94 24.50
C ASP A 60 -23.20 -13.81 23.49
N SER A 61 -22.86 -15.09 23.32
CA SER A 61 -23.49 -15.92 22.28
C SER A 61 -24.91 -16.34 22.66
N SER A 62 -25.90 -15.59 22.19
CA SER A 62 -27.26 -16.10 22.01
C SER A 62 -27.27 -17.06 20.79
N ASP A 63 -27.34 -18.37 21.04
CA ASP A 63 -27.71 -19.47 20.11
C ASP A 63 -27.01 -19.60 18.72
N ASP A 64 -26.13 -18.71 18.27
CA ASP A 64 -25.49 -18.79 16.93
C ASP A 64 -24.08 -19.43 17.01
N SER A 65 -24.05 -20.74 17.27
CA SER A 65 -22.86 -21.61 17.45
C SER A 65 -21.76 -21.45 16.37
N ARG A 66 -22.14 -21.01 15.16
CA ARG A 66 -21.22 -20.91 14.02
C ARG A 66 -20.25 -19.73 14.09
N ALA A 67 -20.56 -18.68 14.84
CA ALA A 67 -19.69 -17.50 14.92
C ALA A 67 -18.36 -17.83 15.62
N LEU A 68 -18.44 -18.52 16.76
CA LEU A 68 -17.27 -18.95 17.53
C LEU A 68 -16.41 -19.95 16.74
N PHE A 69 -17.01 -20.89 16.01
CA PHE A 69 -16.27 -21.85 15.18
C PHE A 69 -15.58 -21.21 13.98
N ASN A 70 -16.23 -20.24 13.32
CA ASN A 70 -15.59 -19.47 12.26
C ASN A 70 -14.39 -18.67 12.78
N ASP A 71 -14.53 -18.07 13.96
CA ASP A 71 -13.43 -17.38 14.63
C ASP A 71 -12.33 -18.37 15.02
N ALA A 72 -12.68 -19.56 15.51
CA ALA A 72 -11.72 -20.61 15.84
C ALA A 72 -10.87 -21.03 14.65
N LYS A 73 -11.49 -21.28 13.49
CA LYS A 73 -10.79 -21.59 12.24
C LYS A 73 -9.80 -20.49 11.86
N ALA A 74 -10.21 -19.23 11.95
CA ALA A 74 -9.37 -18.09 11.60
C ALA A 74 -8.20 -17.90 12.60
N ILE A 75 -8.45 -18.10 13.89
CA ILE A 75 -7.45 -18.04 14.96
C ILE A 75 -6.43 -19.17 14.79
N SER A 76 -6.89 -20.42 14.61
CA SER A 76 -6.07 -21.59 14.33
C SER A 76 -5.11 -21.35 13.17
N LYS A 77 -5.64 -20.90 12.02
CA LYS A 77 -4.84 -20.57 10.82
C LYS A 77 -3.84 -19.44 11.07
N SER A 78 -4.25 -18.37 11.74
CA SER A 78 -3.39 -17.21 11.99
C SER A 78 -2.25 -17.53 12.95
N MET A 79 -2.47 -18.43 13.91
CA MET A 79 -1.53 -18.73 15.00
C MET A 79 -0.80 -20.07 14.80
N LYS A 80 -1.18 -20.84 13.78
CA LYS A 80 -0.68 -22.18 13.47
C LYS A 80 -0.82 -23.14 14.66
N LEU A 81 -1.99 -23.10 15.30
CA LEU A 81 -2.35 -23.93 16.44
C LEU A 81 -3.48 -24.87 16.05
N PRO A 82 -3.42 -26.18 16.39
CA PRO A 82 -4.57 -27.03 16.22
C PRO A 82 -5.63 -26.69 17.28
N CYS A 83 -6.90 -26.88 16.94
CA CYS A 83 -8.00 -26.71 17.88
C CYS A 83 -9.08 -27.76 17.69
N ILE A 84 -9.76 -28.10 18.78
CA ILE A 84 -10.93 -28.98 18.79
C ILE A 84 -12.13 -28.08 19.07
N THR A 85 -13.15 -28.15 18.22
CA THR A 85 -14.46 -27.57 18.49
C THR A 85 -15.38 -28.65 19.02
N GLU A 86 -16.16 -28.31 20.03
CA GLU A 86 -17.16 -29.18 20.62
C GLU A 86 -18.56 -28.59 20.39
N GLU A 87 -19.45 -29.45 19.91
CA GLU A 87 -20.87 -29.13 19.77
C GLU A 87 -21.70 -30.26 20.42
N VAL A 88 -22.33 -29.97 21.55
CA VAL A 88 -23.31 -30.89 22.18
C VAL A 88 -24.69 -30.59 21.60
N THR A 89 -25.20 -31.50 20.79
CA THR A 89 -26.45 -31.31 20.02
C THR A 89 -27.66 -31.87 20.78
N ASP A 90 -27.48 -32.94 21.55
CA ASP A 90 -28.51 -33.55 22.41
C ASP A 90 -27.85 -34.30 23.57
N SER A 91 -28.64 -34.78 24.53
CA SER A 91 -28.15 -35.58 25.68
C SER A 91 -27.39 -36.85 25.26
N ASP A 92 -27.68 -37.37 24.07
CA ASP A 92 -27.12 -38.61 23.55
C ASP A 92 -26.04 -38.42 22.47
N ILE A 93 -25.78 -37.17 22.03
CA ILE A 93 -24.83 -36.89 20.94
C ILE A 93 -24.05 -35.59 21.11
N ALA A 94 -22.73 -35.72 20.93
CA ALA A 94 -21.82 -34.61 20.75
C ALA A 94 -20.91 -34.81 19.53
N VAL A 95 -20.42 -33.70 18.99
CA VAL A 95 -19.52 -33.69 17.83
C VAL A 95 -18.23 -32.98 18.21
N LEU A 96 -17.11 -33.66 17.99
CA LEU A 96 -15.78 -33.10 18.11
C LEU A 96 -15.17 -32.95 16.72
N GLU A 97 -14.86 -31.71 16.32
CA GLU A 97 -14.16 -31.45 15.06
C GLU A 97 -12.77 -30.89 15.31
N LEU A 98 -11.77 -31.51 14.68
CA LEU A 98 -10.37 -31.13 14.80
C LEU A 98 -9.94 -30.32 13.59
N PHE A 99 -9.46 -29.10 13.84
CA PHE A 99 -8.80 -28.27 12.86
C PHE A 99 -7.28 -28.36 13.02
N ASP A 100 -6.57 -28.55 11.91
CA ASP A 100 -5.12 -28.54 11.92
C ASP A 100 -4.53 -27.12 12.00
N LYS A 101 -3.20 -27.02 11.95
CA LYS A 101 -2.48 -25.73 12.02
C LYS A 101 -2.68 -24.84 10.79
N THR A 102 -3.32 -25.33 9.74
CA THR A 102 -3.70 -24.57 8.56
C THR A 102 -5.13 -24.00 8.67
N GLY A 103 -5.89 -24.46 9.67
CA GLY A 103 -7.29 -24.14 9.88
C GLY A 103 -8.24 -24.99 9.04
N GLU A 104 -7.75 -26.06 8.39
CA GLU A 104 -8.62 -27.00 7.68
C GLU A 104 -9.05 -28.14 8.60
N SER A 105 -10.25 -28.68 8.35
CA SER A 105 -10.80 -29.82 9.10
C SER A 105 -9.95 -31.05 8.82
N ALA A 106 -9.27 -31.55 9.86
CA ALA A 106 -8.40 -32.71 9.78
C ALA A 106 -9.18 -34.01 10.02
N ASP A 107 -10.05 -33.98 11.02
CA ASP A 107 -10.90 -35.11 11.38
C ASP A 107 -12.13 -34.66 12.17
N ARG A 108 -13.18 -35.48 12.16
CA ARG A 108 -14.45 -35.21 12.87
C ARG A 108 -14.98 -36.49 13.49
N ILE A 109 -15.18 -36.45 14.81
CA ILE A 109 -15.66 -37.57 15.62
C ILE A 109 -17.08 -37.27 16.11
N VAL A 110 -17.95 -38.27 16.01
CA VAL A 110 -19.27 -38.26 16.65
C VAL A 110 -19.16 -39.10 17.93
N VAL A 111 -19.55 -38.50 19.05
CA VAL A 111 -19.58 -39.14 20.37
C VAL A 111 -21.03 -39.39 20.71
N GLY A 112 -21.49 -40.64 20.72
CA GLY A 112 -22.91 -40.95 20.89
C GLY A 112 -23.50 -41.84 19.80
N ASP A 113 -24.83 -41.96 19.80
CA ASP A 113 -25.57 -42.60 18.70
C ASP A 113 -25.90 -41.56 17.61
N GLY A 114 -24.96 -41.36 16.70
CA GLY A 114 -25.11 -40.45 15.56
C GLY A 114 -26.12 -40.90 14.51
N GLU A 115 -26.44 -42.19 14.44
CA GLU A 115 -27.26 -42.76 13.36
C GLU A 115 -28.70 -42.22 13.39
N ILE A 116 -29.24 -42.04 14.60
CA ILE A 116 -30.59 -41.49 14.83
C ILE A 116 -30.71 -40.04 14.30
N TYR A 117 -29.60 -39.31 14.26
CA TYR A 117 -29.51 -37.92 13.80
C TYR A 117 -29.00 -37.79 12.36
N GLY A 118 -28.84 -38.91 11.64
CA GLY A 118 -28.30 -38.93 10.27
C GLY A 118 -26.81 -38.55 10.20
N MET A 119 -26.11 -38.57 11.34
CA MET A 119 -24.68 -38.35 11.45
C MET A 119 -24.00 -39.72 11.54
N GLY A 120 -23.61 -40.30 10.40
CA GLY A 120 -22.88 -41.57 10.41
C GLY A 120 -21.61 -41.47 11.25
N ASN A 121 -21.28 -42.54 11.99
CA ASN A 121 -20.01 -42.62 12.72
C ASN A 121 -18.86 -42.60 11.70
N ASN A 122 -18.03 -41.56 11.75
CA ASN A 122 -16.83 -41.48 10.92
C ASN A 122 -15.74 -42.38 11.50
N GLU A 123 -14.95 -43.00 10.62
CA GLU A 123 -13.72 -43.69 11.04
C GLU A 123 -12.71 -42.66 11.57
N ILE A 124 -12.39 -42.77 12.85
CA ILE A 124 -11.45 -41.87 13.54
C ILE A 124 -10.06 -42.05 12.95
N LYS A 125 -9.38 -40.94 12.61
CA LYS A 125 -8.00 -40.94 12.10
C LYS A 125 -6.98 -40.86 13.25
N PRO A 126 -6.38 -41.98 13.70
CA PRO A 126 -5.58 -42.01 14.93
C PRO A 126 -4.39 -41.04 14.91
N GLU A 127 -3.80 -40.83 13.74
CA GLU A 127 -2.64 -39.95 13.53
C GLU A 127 -2.94 -38.47 13.82
N CYS A 128 -4.19 -38.03 13.65
CA CYS A 128 -4.59 -36.64 13.90
C CYS A 128 -4.71 -36.35 15.40
N TRP A 129 -5.27 -37.30 16.16
CA TRP A 129 -5.60 -37.11 17.57
C TRP A 129 -4.48 -37.50 18.53
N LYS A 130 -3.64 -38.48 18.16
CA LYS A 130 -2.57 -39.01 19.03
C LYS A 130 -1.59 -37.95 19.54
N LEU A 131 -1.34 -36.90 18.76
CA LEU A 131 -0.43 -35.81 19.12
C LEU A 131 -1.04 -34.79 20.11
N LEU A 132 -2.36 -34.85 20.33
CA LEU A 132 -3.11 -33.93 21.20
C LEU A 132 -3.40 -34.56 22.57
N LEU A 133 -3.46 -35.89 22.63
CA LEU A 133 -3.63 -36.66 23.85
C LEU A 133 -2.54 -36.33 24.88
N ASN A 134 -2.90 -36.38 26.15
CA ASN A 134 -1.95 -36.29 27.25
C ASN A 134 -0.96 -37.46 27.15
N ASN A 135 0.30 -37.28 27.58
CA ASN A 135 1.42 -38.25 27.46
C ASN A 135 1.16 -39.62 28.12
N LYS A 136 0.01 -39.82 28.78
CA LYS A 136 -0.43 -41.03 29.47
C LYS A 136 -1.65 -41.71 28.82
N ALA A 137 -2.26 -41.09 27.80
CA ALA A 137 -3.50 -41.56 27.20
C ALA A 137 -3.24 -42.39 25.93
N ASP A 138 -4.08 -43.40 25.73
CA ASP A 138 -4.03 -44.32 24.58
C ASP A 138 -5.12 -43.93 23.58
N ILE A 139 -4.77 -43.93 22.30
CA ILE A 139 -5.72 -43.61 21.21
C ILE A 139 -6.84 -44.65 21.13
N GLU A 140 -6.56 -45.89 21.51
CA GLU A 140 -7.57 -46.95 21.57
C GLU A 140 -8.68 -46.64 22.58
N LYS A 141 -8.35 -45.98 23.70
CA LYS A 141 -9.35 -45.54 24.69
C LYS A 141 -10.23 -44.41 24.16
N LEU A 142 -9.69 -43.52 23.33
CA LEU A 142 -10.51 -42.49 22.68
C LEU A 142 -11.54 -43.14 21.75
N ILE A 143 -11.10 -44.13 20.96
CA ILE A 143 -11.96 -44.87 20.04
C ILE A 143 -13.05 -45.63 20.82
N GLU A 144 -12.68 -46.34 21.89
CA GLU A 144 -13.63 -47.05 22.76
C GLU A 144 -14.72 -46.11 23.31
N LEU A 145 -14.33 -44.98 23.91
CA LEU A 145 -15.26 -44.02 24.53
C LEU A 145 -16.23 -43.37 23.56
N THR A 146 -15.88 -43.30 22.26
CA THR A 146 -16.80 -42.74 21.25
C THR A 146 -17.97 -43.69 20.95
N GLY A 147 -17.75 -44.99 21.09
CA GLY A 147 -18.72 -46.06 20.77
C GLY A 147 -19.41 -46.75 21.96
N GLU A 148 -19.10 -46.39 23.21
CA GLU A 148 -19.71 -46.99 24.43
C GLU A 148 -21.23 -46.73 24.50
N SER A 149 -22.09 -47.69 24.19
CA SER A 149 -23.56 -47.51 24.08
C SER A 149 -24.29 -47.13 25.38
N ASP A 150 -23.67 -47.32 26.54
CA ASP A 150 -24.36 -47.32 27.84
C ASP A 150 -24.27 -45.98 28.60
N LEU A 151 -23.63 -44.96 28.01
CA LEU A 151 -23.41 -43.65 28.63
C LEU A 151 -24.02 -42.53 27.80
N LEU A 152 -24.47 -41.47 28.47
CA LEU A 152 -24.88 -40.22 27.82
C LEU A 152 -23.67 -39.47 27.24
N ALA A 153 -23.90 -38.52 26.32
CA ALA A 153 -22.83 -37.83 25.62
C ALA A 153 -21.94 -36.99 26.55
N ASP A 154 -22.52 -36.37 27.58
CA ASP A 154 -21.80 -35.61 28.60
C ASP A 154 -20.88 -36.51 29.44
N GLU A 155 -21.34 -37.68 29.87
CA GLU A 155 -20.53 -38.66 30.60
C GLU A 155 -19.34 -39.14 29.76
N ARG A 156 -19.55 -39.38 28.46
CA ARG A 156 -18.47 -39.75 27.52
C ARG A 156 -17.49 -38.61 27.33
N LEU A 157 -17.99 -37.39 27.10
CA LEU A 157 -17.15 -36.19 26.94
C LEU A 157 -16.33 -35.88 28.19
N SER A 158 -16.85 -36.13 29.39
CA SER A 158 -16.09 -36.00 30.65
C SER A 158 -14.90 -36.97 30.72
N LYS A 159 -15.11 -38.22 30.28
CA LYS A 159 -14.02 -39.20 30.17
C LYS A 159 -13.02 -38.83 29.06
N ILE A 160 -13.50 -38.36 27.91
CA ILE A 160 -12.67 -37.91 26.78
C ILE A 160 -11.83 -36.67 27.17
N SER A 161 -12.43 -35.70 27.86
CA SER A 161 -11.78 -34.52 28.46
C SER A 161 -10.53 -34.89 29.23
N SER A 162 -10.62 -35.94 30.05
CA SER A 162 -9.51 -36.46 30.87
C SER A 162 -8.35 -37.00 30.02
N LEU A 163 -8.61 -37.52 28.82
CA LEU A 163 -7.56 -37.99 27.90
C LEU A 163 -6.74 -36.84 27.31
N PHE A 164 -7.37 -35.69 27.10
CA PHE A 164 -6.71 -34.48 26.58
C PHE A 164 -6.13 -33.59 27.69
N GLY A 165 -6.64 -33.71 28.92
CA GLY A 165 -6.30 -32.82 30.03
C GLY A 165 -6.93 -31.43 29.90
N VAL A 166 -8.11 -31.36 29.27
CA VAL A 166 -8.90 -30.12 29.10
C VAL A 166 -10.34 -30.42 29.49
N ASP A 167 -11.02 -29.45 30.10
CA ASP A 167 -12.42 -29.56 30.44
C ASP A 167 -13.26 -29.18 29.21
N MET A 168 -13.84 -30.18 28.55
CA MET A 168 -14.59 -30.01 27.30
C MET A 168 -16.02 -29.49 27.59
N LEU A 169 -16.64 -29.98 28.67
CA LEU A 169 -18.01 -29.64 29.07
C LEU A 169 -18.22 -28.23 29.67
N ALA A 170 -17.18 -27.42 29.77
CA ALA A 170 -17.27 -26.13 30.44
C ALA A 170 -18.09 -25.12 29.61
N ASP A 171 -19.31 -24.79 30.03
CA ASP A 171 -20.14 -23.82 29.30
C ASP A 171 -19.72 -22.36 29.60
N SER A 172 -20.19 -21.41 28.77
CA SER A 172 -19.85 -19.99 28.91
C SER A 172 -20.33 -19.38 30.23
N ASP A 173 -21.44 -19.87 30.78
CA ASP A 173 -22.07 -19.34 31.98
C ASP A 173 -21.30 -19.78 33.24
N GLU A 174 -20.90 -21.06 33.30
CA GLU A 174 -20.06 -21.65 34.33
C GLU A 174 -18.65 -21.02 34.31
N LEU A 175 -18.05 -20.89 33.12
CA LEU A 175 -16.78 -20.19 32.98
C LEU A 175 -16.90 -18.70 33.34
N GLY A 176 -18.06 -18.10 33.09
CA GLY A 176 -18.36 -16.69 33.34
C GLY A 176 -18.53 -16.32 34.82
N ILE A 177 -18.82 -17.27 35.70
CA ILE A 177 -18.91 -17.04 37.16
C ILE A 177 -17.61 -17.35 37.91
N ARG A 178 -16.67 -18.05 37.27
CA ARG A 178 -15.37 -18.37 37.86
C ARG A 178 -14.45 -17.15 37.87
N ASN A 179 -13.75 -16.97 39.00
CA ASN A 179 -12.83 -15.85 39.26
C ASN A 179 -11.44 -16.30 39.75
N ASP A 180 -11.04 -17.52 39.41
CA ASP A 180 -9.71 -18.05 39.75
C ASP A 180 -8.66 -17.73 38.67
N GLU A 181 -7.38 -17.88 39.00
CA GLU A 181 -6.24 -17.49 38.13
C GLU A 181 -6.16 -18.25 36.79
N SER A 182 -6.90 -19.36 36.64
CA SER A 182 -6.97 -20.10 35.38
C SER A 182 -7.94 -19.47 34.36
N ILE A 183 -8.76 -18.50 34.78
CA ILE A 183 -9.72 -17.80 33.93
C ILE A 183 -9.20 -16.41 33.56
N LEU A 184 -9.33 -16.04 32.28
CA LEU A 184 -9.02 -14.72 31.77
C LEU A 184 -10.20 -14.20 30.94
N ARG A 185 -10.46 -12.91 31.04
CA ARG A 185 -11.47 -12.22 30.23
C ARG A 185 -10.78 -11.26 29.28
N LEU A 186 -11.12 -11.36 28.00
CA LEU A 186 -10.69 -10.43 26.98
C LEU A 186 -11.92 -9.70 26.43
N SER A 187 -12.04 -8.44 26.83
CA SER A 187 -13.16 -7.57 26.53
C SER A 187 -12.79 -6.59 25.41
N PHE A 188 -13.69 -6.40 24.46
CA PHE A 188 -13.44 -5.64 23.25
C PHE A 188 -14.57 -4.67 22.93
N LYS A 189 -14.20 -3.46 22.51
CA LYS A 189 -15.10 -2.48 21.91
C LYS A 189 -14.80 -2.29 20.42
N LYS A 190 -15.80 -1.83 19.65
CA LYS A 190 -15.56 -1.44 18.25
C LYS A 190 -14.51 -0.32 18.22
N ALA A 191 -13.50 -0.49 17.39
CA ALA A 191 -12.55 0.56 17.11
C ALA A 191 -13.30 1.74 16.48
N GLU A 192 -12.97 2.97 16.89
CA GLU A 192 -13.44 4.15 16.18
C GLU A 192 -13.03 4.04 14.70
N GLU A 193 -13.96 4.31 13.78
CA GLU A 193 -13.68 4.31 12.35
C GLU A 193 -12.54 5.29 12.06
N LYS A 194 -11.34 4.77 11.83
CA LYS A 194 -10.23 5.58 11.38
C LYS A 194 -10.55 6.08 9.98
N LYS A 195 -10.85 7.37 9.88
CA LYS A 195 -10.96 8.07 8.59
C LYS A 195 -9.77 7.69 7.71
N PRO A 196 -10.01 7.30 6.45
CA PRO A 196 -8.94 6.84 5.57
C PRO A 196 -7.88 7.94 5.40
N THR A 197 -6.61 7.52 5.44
CA THR A 197 -5.50 8.47 5.30
C THR A 197 -5.41 9.00 3.87
N LEU A 198 -4.77 10.16 3.68
CA LEU A 198 -4.49 10.70 2.35
C LEU A 198 -3.79 9.67 1.45
N ASN A 199 -2.79 8.97 1.98
CA ASN A 199 -2.07 7.96 1.21
C ASN A 199 -2.97 6.79 0.80
N THR A 200 -3.91 6.37 1.67
CA THR A 200 -4.88 5.32 1.34
C THR A 200 -5.78 5.77 0.20
N LEU A 201 -6.39 6.96 0.33
CA LEU A 201 -7.29 7.52 -0.68
C LEU A 201 -6.58 7.80 -2.00
N PHE A 202 -5.39 8.38 -1.96
CA PHE A 202 -4.57 8.62 -3.15
C PHE A 202 -4.23 7.32 -3.87
N THR A 203 -3.82 6.28 -3.13
CA THR A 203 -3.49 4.98 -3.75
C THR A 203 -4.70 4.39 -4.47
N GLN A 204 -5.87 4.41 -3.83
CA GLN A 204 -7.10 3.89 -4.40
C GLN A 204 -7.54 4.71 -5.62
N ILE A 205 -7.78 6.01 -5.42
CA ILE A 205 -8.39 6.88 -6.43
C ILE A 205 -7.44 7.14 -7.61
N TYR A 206 -6.19 7.57 -7.35
CA TYR A 206 -5.23 7.79 -8.43
C TYR A 206 -4.73 6.47 -9.02
N GLY A 207 -4.60 5.41 -8.23
CA GLY A 207 -4.16 4.11 -8.72
C GLY A 207 -5.12 3.52 -9.73
N GLU A 208 -6.42 3.46 -9.39
CA GLU A 208 -7.46 2.95 -10.28
C GLU A 208 -7.48 3.67 -11.65
N ALA A 209 -7.21 4.98 -11.67
CA ALA A 209 -7.21 5.78 -12.89
C ALA A 209 -5.89 5.74 -13.68
N LEU A 210 -4.73 5.71 -13.00
CA LEU A 210 -3.42 5.86 -13.64
C LEU A 210 -2.73 4.52 -13.98
N GLU A 211 -3.02 3.43 -13.25
CA GLU A 211 -2.45 2.11 -13.54
C GLU A 211 -2.78 1.62 -14.96
N PRO A 212 -4.02 1.75 -15.47
CA PRO A 212 -4.35 1.41 -16.86
C PRO A 212 -3.56 2.21 -17.91
N LEU A 213 -3.03 3.37 -17.53
CA LEU A 213 -2.24 4.26 -18.39
C LEU A 213 -0.72 4.00 -18.28
N GLY A 214 -0.34 2.91 -17.62
CA GLY A 214 1.04 2.47 -17.47
C GLY A 214 1.80 3.14 -16.33
N PHE A 215 1.14 3.93 -15.48
CA PHE A 215 1.77 4.46 -14.28
C PHE A 215 1.87 3.40 -13.19
N LYS A 216 2.97 3.41 -12.45
CA LYS A 216 3.20 2.59 -11.27
C LYS A 216 3.46 3.47 -10.07
N LYS A 217 3.09 2.99 -8.88
CA LYS A 217 3.39 3.66 -7.62
C LYS A 217 4.81 3.32 -7.17
N PRO A 218 5.77 4.27 -7.18
CA PRO A 218 7.11 3.99 -6.68
C PRO A 218 7.14 3.75 -5.17
N LYS A 219 8.15 3.01 -4.73
CA LYS A 219 8.48 2.78 -3.32
C LYS A 219 9.19 4.00 -2.71
N VAL A 220 8.51 5.15 -2.70
CA VAL A 220 8.94 6.41 -2.09
C VAL A 220 7.87 6.94 -1.14
N ARG A 221 8.22 7.90 -0.28
CA ARG A 221 7.28 8.48 0.69
C ARG A 221 6.22 9.38 0.04
N MET A 222 6.54 9.99 -1.09
CA MET A 222 5.66 10.94 -1.76
C MET A 222 4.43 10.24 -2.38
N PRO A 223 3.24 10.87 -2.30
CA PRO A 223 2.06 10.40 -3.03
C PRO A 223 2.16 10.84 -4.49
N LEU A 224 2.89 10.04 -5.26
CA LEU A 224 3.06 10.20 -6.70
C LEU A 224 3.01 8.86 -7.41
N TYR A 225 2.77 8.92 -8.72
CA TYR A 225 2.79 7.84 -9.69
C TYR A 225 3.76 8.20 -10.80
N VAL A 226 4.45 7.19 -11.33
CA VAL A 226 5.47 7.35 -12.37
C VAL A 226 5.23 6.36 -13.49
N ARG A 227 5.38 6.80 -14.74
CA ARG A 227 5.55 5.89 -15.89
C ARG A 227 6.82 6.24 -16.64
N VAL A 228 7.41 5.24 -17.29
CA VAL A 228 8.61 5.39 -18.11
C VAL A 228 8.24 5.11 -19.56
N ILE A 229 8.62 6.00 -20.46
CA ILE A 229 8.39 5.91 -21.90
C ILE A 229 9.72 5.60 -22.57
N ASN A 230 9.74 4.52 -23.37
CA ASN A 230 10.91 4.07 -24.15
C ASN A 230 12.19 3.91 -23.32
N ASP A 231 12.08 3.53 -22.04
CA ASP A 231 13.21 3.41 -21.10
C ASP A 231 14.07 4.68 -20.95
N GLU A 232 13.53 5.85 -21.28
CA GLU A 232 14.29 7.11 -21.30
C GLU A 232 13.57 8.27 -20.64
N ILE A 233 12.27 8.43 -20.88
CA ILE A 233 11.50 9.59 -20.45
C ILE A 233 10.60 9.18 -19.28
N ILE A 234 10.58 10.01 -18.25
CA ILE A 234 9.91 9.74 -16.98
C ILE A 234 8.79 10.75 -16.82
N HIS A 235 7.54 10.29 -16.75
CA HIS A 235 6.39 11.12 -16.45
C HIS A 235 5.97 10.92 -15.01
N ILE A 236 5.72 12.02 -14.31
CA ILE A 236 5.38 12.03 -12.90
C ILE A 236 4.05 12.76 -12.72
N VAL A 237 3.17 12.17 -11.93
CA VAL A 237 1.90 12.77 -11.49
C VAL A 237 1.78 12.55 -9.99
N GLY A 238 1.43 13.57 -9.22
CA GLY A 238 1.24 13.41 -7.78
C GLY A 238 0.42 14.53 -7.15
N ILE A 239 0.28 14.45 -5.83
CA ILE A 239 -0.36 15.49 -5.03
C ILE A 239 0.56 15.95 -3.90
N HIS A 240 0.53 17.25 -3.59
CA HIS A 240 1.19 17.80 -2.43
C HIS A 240 0.16 18.23 -1.39
N ASP A 241 0.31 17.76 -0.16
CA ASP A 241 -0.53 18.13 0.98
C ASP A 241 0.01 19.41 1.65
N MET A 242 -0.75 20.50 1.53
CA MET A 242 -0.46 21.81 2.15
C MET A 242 -1.17 21.99 3.51
N LYS A 243 -1.62 20.90 4.14
CA LYS A 243 -2.42 20.78 5.38
C LYS A 243 -3.84 21.34 5.31
N SER A 244 -4.07 22.33 4.45
CA SER A 244 -5.37 22.99 4.25
C SER A 244 -6.02 22.63 2.91
N HIS A 245 -5.20 22.19 1.95
CA HIS A 245 -5.62 21.84 0.61
C HIS A 245 -4.62 20.89 -0.05
N LEU A 246 -5.08 20.16 -1.06
CA LEU A 246 -4.24 19.36 -1.94
C LEU A 246 -3.86 20.18 -3.17
N VAL A 247 -2.62 20.04 -3.63
CA VAL A 247 -2.12 20.65 -4.87
C VAL A 247 -1.63 19.54 -5.79
N PRO A 248 -2.32 19.24 -6.90
CA PRO A 248 -1.81 18.33 -7.91
C PRO A 248 -0.58 18.92 -8.58
N PHE A 249 0.33 18.03 -8.96
CA PHE A 249 1.52 18.41 -9.70
C PHE A 249 1.87 17.35 -10.73
N GLY A 250 2.60 17.79 -11.74
CA GLY A 250 3.20 16.93 -12.74
C GLY A 250 4.66 17.30 -12.99
N ALA A 251 5.39 16.40 -13.62
CA ALA A 251 6.74 16.67 -14.09
C ALA A 251 7.17 15.71 -15.19
N ILE A 252 8.16 16.15 -15.95
CA ILE A 252 8.87 15.36 -16.94
C ILE A 252 10.36 15.37 -16.56
N ALA A 253 11.00 14.21 -16.70
CA ALA A 253 12.43 14.04 -16.53
C ALA A 253 12.95 13.02 -17.55
N THR A 254 14.27 12.92 -17.69
CA THR A 254 14.91 11.82 -18.39
C THR A 254 15.87 11.05 -17.49
N VAL A 255 16.25 9.85 -17.94
CA VAL A 255 17.32 9.05 -17.32
C VAL A 255 18.71 9.68 -17.47
N TYR A 256 18.85 10.78 -18.22
CA TYR A 256 20.12 11.47 -18.44
C TYR A 256 20.43 12.57 -17.41
N ARG A 257 19.51 12.82 -16.47
CA ARG A 257 19.76 13.76 -15.36
C ARG A 257 20.93 13.28 -14.51
N GLU A 258 21.68 14.24 -13.98
CA GLU A 258 22.70 13.93 -12.97
C GLU A 258 22.04 13.41 -11.69
N ASP A 259 20.89 13.97 -11.33
CA ASP A 259 20.14 13.63 -10.12
C ASP A 259 18.62 13.59 -10.37
N LEU A 260 18.06 12.39 -10.41
CA LEU A 260 16.63 12.16 -10.65
C LEU A 260 15.75 12.54 -9.44
N CYS A 261 16.26 12.41 -8.21
CA CYS A 261 15.68 12.88 -6.93
C CYS A 261 14.16 12.76 -6.66
N ILE A 262 13.44 11.81 -7.28
CA ILE A 262 11.98 11.61 -7.08
C ILE A 262 11.59 11.15 -5.66
N ASP A 263 12.56 10.76 -4.84
CA ASP A 263 12.42 10.37 -3.45
C ASP A 263 12.48 11.55 -2.46
N ARG A 264 12.89 12.73 -2.93
CA ARG A 264 12.90 13.98 -2.15
C ARG A 264 11.51 14.59 -2.05
N THR A 265 11.32 15.53 -1.12
CA THR A 265 10.03 16.20 -0.93
C THR A 265 9.66 17.12 -2.09
N PHE A 266 8.36 17.45 -2.24
CA PHE A 266 7.89 18.43 -3.24
C PHE A 266 8.68 19.74 -3.19
N ARG A 267 8.91 20.29 -1.99
CA ARG A 267 9.67 21.54 -1.80
C ARG A 267 11.12 21.45 -2.30
N GLN A 268 11.74 20.28 -2.21
CA GLN A 268 13.10 20.08 -2.73
C GLN A 268 13.12 19.92 -4.25
N ASN A 269 11.97 19.66 -4.87
CA ASN A 269 11.77 19.47 -6.30
C ASN A 269 10.94 20.61 -6.93
N GLU A 270 10.63 21.68 -6.21
CA GLU A 270 9.70 22.76 -6.64
C GLU A 270 10.17 23.49 -7.91
N ILE A 271 11.46 23.38 -8.23
CA ILE A 271 12.03 24.02 -9.42
C ILE A 271 11.53 23.32 -10.70
N TRP A 272 11.37 22.00 -10.67
CA TRP A 272 11.01 21.17 -11.84
C TRP A 272 9.69 20.42 -11.72
N TYR A 273 9.11 20.33 -10.52
CA TYR A 273 7.71 19.98 -10.33
C TYR A 273 6.85 21.22 -10.58
N LYS A 274 5.84 21.07 -11.43
CA LYS A 274 4.90 22.14 -11.76
C LYS A 274 3.53 21.77 -11.24
N ASP A 275 2.93 22.69 -10.52
CA ASP A 275 1.60 22.48 -9.99
C ASP A 275 0.54 22.60 -11.10
N LEU A 276 -0.69 22.26 -10.76
CA LEU A 276 -1.82 22.35 -11.69
C LEU A 276 -2.00 23.76 -12.29
N TRP A 277 -1.66 24.81 -11.54
CA TRP A 277 -1.76 26.19 -11.99
C TRP A 277 -0.74 26.50 -13.08
N ASP A 278 0.51 26.08 -12.87
CA ASP A 278 1.56 26.16 -13.89
C ASP A 278 1.18 25.39 -15.15
N PHE A 279 0.67 24.16 -15.02
CA PHE A 279 0.23 23.34 -16.15
C PHE A 279 -0.85 24.05 -16.98
N TYR A 280 -1.85 24.60 -16.29
CA TYR A 280 -2.92 25.36 -16.93
C TYR A 280 -2.37 26.59 -17.68
N HIS A 281 -1.57 27.42 -17.02
CA HIS A 281 -1.10 28.69 -17.58
C HIS A 281 -0.09 28.55 -18.71
N GLU A 282 0.87 27.63 -18.59
CA GLU A 282 1.99 27.54 -19.53
C GLU A 282 1.66 26.68 -20.77
N TRP A 283 0.66 25.78 -20.68
CA TRP A 283 0.33 24.84 -21.78
C TRP A 283 -1.10 24.92 -22.31
N HIS A 284 -2.09 25.42 -21.55
CA HIS A 284 -3.50 25.39 -21.99
C HIS A 284 -4.10 26.73 -22.36
N ILE A 285 -3.40 27.86 -22.14
CA ILE A 285 -3.78 29.26 -22.46
C ILE A 285 -5.19 29.38 -23.07
N THR A 286 -6.22 29.38 -22.21
CA THR A 286 -7.60 29.68 -22.59
C THR A 286 -8.03 31.01 -21.99
N ASP A 287 -8.98 31.70 -22.61
CA ASP A 287 -9.58 32.93 -22.05
C ASP A 287 -10.47 32.68 -20.82
N LYS A 288 -10.59 31.42 -20.35
CA LYS A 288 -11.41 31.10 -19.18
C LYS A 288 -10.61 31.34 -17.89
N PRO A 289 -11.17 31.99 -16.87
CA PRO A 289 -10.53 32.01 -15.56
C PRO A 289 -10.42 30.57 -15.02
N PHE A 290 -9.21 30.22 -14.57
CA PHE A 290 -8.97 29.00 -13.79
C PHE A 290 -8.80 29.41 -12.34
N ASP A 291 -9.49 28.76 -11.41
CA ASP A 291 -9.45 29.06 -9.97
C ASP A 291 -9.23 27.78 -9.12
N LYS A 292 -8.96 26.64 -9.78
CA LYS A 292 -8.88 25.31 -9.17
C LYS A 292 -7.45 24.80 -8.91
N GLY A 293 -6.51 25.70 -8.67
CA GLY A 293 -5.11 25.34 -8.39
C GLY A 293 -4.90 24.55 -7.08
N GLY A 294 -5.88 24.53 -6.18
CA GLY A 294 -5.81 23.76 -4.93
C GLY A 294 -7.19 23.33 -4.40
N PHE A 295 -7.24 22.16 -3.76
CA PHE A 295 -8.47 21.48 -3.34
C PHE A 295 -8.57 21.42 -1.81
N LYS A 296 -9.38 22.30 -1.23
CA LYS A 296 -9.53 22.45 0.22
C LYS A 296 -10.30 21.29 0.84
N TYR A 297 -9.78 20.73 1.93
CA TYR A 297 -10.44 19.68 2.71
C TYR A 297 -10.21 19.93 4.22
N TYR A 298 -11.12 20.65 4.86
CA TYR A 298 -11.16 20.80 6.32
C TYR A 298 -12.60 20.98 6.75
N ALA A 299 -12.84 20.91 8.08
CA ALA A 299 -14.06 20.56 8.81
C ALA A 299 -15.45 20.96 8.25
N ASP A 300 -15.56 21.94 7.33
CA ASP A 300 -16.84 22.39 6.75
C ASP A 300 -16.82 22.56 5.22
N PHE A 301 -15.72 22.26 4.53
CA PHE A 301 -15.59 22.45 3.08
C PHE A 301 -15.95 21.19 2.29
N MET A 302 -15.18 20.12 2.47
CA MET A 302 -15.25 18.94 1.63
C MET A 302 -14.57 17.75 2.34
N PRO A 303 -15.13 16.53 2.26
CA PRO A 303 -14.45 15.32 2.67
C PRO A 303 -13.12 15.14 1.93
N LEU A 304 -12.11 14.56 2.60
CA LEU A 304 -10.81 14.32 1.97
C LEU A 304 -10.91 13.42 0.72
N SER A 305 -11.83 12.44 0.71
CA SER A 305 -12.10 11.59 -0.46
C SER A 305 -12.47 12.41 -1.69
N ASP A 306 -13.37 13.36 -1.52
CA ASP A 306 -13.90 14.18 -2.61
C ASP A 306 -12.84 15.18 -3.08
N ALA A 307 -12.01 15.69 -2.17
CA ALA A 307 -10.88 16.53 -2.53
C ALA A 307 -9.84 15.74 -3.36
N VAL A 308 -9.55 14.49 -2.99
CA VAL A 308 -8.67 13.61 -3.79
C VAL A 308 -9.29 13.33 -5.16
N GLN A 309 -10.59 13.00 -5.22
CA GLN A 309 -11.29 12.75 -6.49
C GLN A 309 -11.31 13.98 -7.41
N ASN A 310 -11.64 15.15 -6.88
CA ASN A 310 -11.64 16.39 -7.65
C ASN A 310 -10.23 16.74 -8.14
N SER A 311 -9.22 16.51 -7.31
CA SER A 311 -7.83 16.71 -7.69
C SER A 311 -7.41 15.79 -8.85
N LEU A 312 -7.88 14.54 -8.86
CA LEU A 312 -7.65 13.61 -9.96
C LEU A 312 -8.34 14.10 -11.24
N ASN A 313 -9.60 14.52 -11.16
CA ASN A 313 -10.35 14.98 -12.33
C ASN A 313 -9.64 16.15 -13.05
N GLU A 314 -9.13 17.12 -12.28
CA GLU A 314 -8.38 18.25 -12.86
C GLU A 314 -6.98 17.82 -13.34
N THR A 315 -6.32 16.87 -12.67
CA THR A 315 -5.07 16.26 -13.16
C THR A 315 -5.25 15.60 -14.51
N MET A 316 -6.32 14.81 -14.68
CA MET A 316 -6.66 14.15 -15.95
C MET A 316 -6.99 15.16 -17.05
N THR A 317 -7.51 16.33 -16.68
CA THR A 317 -7.91 17.38 -17.64
C THR A 317 -6.73 18.23 -18.09
N TRP A 318 -5.84 18.62 -17.18
CA TRP A 318 -4.85 19.66 -17.45
C TRP A 318 -3.40 19.18 -17.39
N ILE A 319 -3.07 18.22 -16.52
CA ILE A 319 -1.69 17.73 -16.39
C ILE A 319 -1.44 16.62 -17.39
N LEU A 320 -2.28 15.58 -17.37
CA LEU A 320 -2.05 14.36 -18.14
C LEU A 320 -1.94 14.60 -19.66
N PRO A 321 -2.75 15.45 -20.31
CA PRO A 321 -2.61 15.68 -21.75
C PRO A 321 -1.28 16.31 -22.15
N VAL A 322 -0.69 17.13 -21.26
CA VAL A 322 0.65 17.71 -21.50
C VAL A 322 1.70 16.62 -21.41
N LEU A 323 1.63 15.76 -20.40
CA LEU A 323 2.54 14.62 -20.26
C LEU A 323 2.40 13.65 -21.44
N ASP A 324 1.19 13.31 -21.86
CA ASP A 324 0.92 12.39 -22.97
C ASP A 324 1.49 12.87 -24.31
N ASN A 325 1.69 14.17 -24.49
CA ASN A 325 2.29 14.74 -25.70
C ASN A 325 3.81 14.62 -25.74
N VAL A 326 4.47 14.28 -24.63
CA VAL A 326 5.93 14.15 -24.57
C VAL A 326 6.33 12.68 -24.73
N LYS A 327 6.92 12.34 -25.88
CA LYS A 327 7.27 10.94 -26.22
C LYS A 327 8.68 10.78 -26.77
N THR A 328 9.35 11.88 -27.09
CA THR A 328 10.70 11.92 -27.62
C THR A 328 11.57 12.88 -26.82
N LEU A 329 12.90 12.74 -26.89
CA LEU A 329 13.83 13.68 -26.24
C LEU A 329 13.61 15.11 -26.75
N LYS A 330 13.25 15.28 -28.01
CA LYS A 330 12.89 16.59 -28.59
C LYS A 330 11.69 17.21 -27.88
N ASP A 331 10.67 16.43 -27.58
CA ASP A 331 9.49 16.89 -26.84
C ASP A 331 9.86 17.28 -25.41
N VAL A 332 10.78 16.54 -24.77
CA VAL A 332 11.31 16.90 -23.45
C VAL A 332 12.03 18.24 -23.50
N VAL A 333 12.88 18.49 -24.50
CA VAL A 333 13.54 19.81 -24.63
C VAL A 333 12.50 20.92 -24.85
N ASP A 334 11.42 20.65 -25.58
CA ASP A 334 10.34 21.63 -25.77
C ASP A 334 9.54 21.91 -24.49
N TYR A 335 9.33 20.89 -23.66
CA TYR A 335 8.76 21.02 -22.33
C TYR A 335 9.68 21.84 -21.42
N ASP A 336 10.95 21.44 -21.28
CA ASP A 336 11.96 22.10 -20.43
C ASP A 336 12.11 23.58 -20.75
N ALA A 337 12.11 23.91 -22.05
CA ALA A 337 12.24 25.27 -22.51
C ALA A 337 11.11 26.18 -22.00
N ARG A 338 9.90 25.64 -21.81
CA ARG A 338 8.77 26.36 -21.18
C ARG A 338 8.91 26.37 -19.66
N THR A 339 9.14 25.21 -19.07
CA THR A 339 9.25 24.98 -17.61
C THR A 339 10.30 25.87 -16.95
N PHE A 340 11.49 25.97 -17.55
CA PHE A 340 12.63 26.73 -17.00
C PHE A 340 12.81 28.09 -17.67
N LYS A 341 12.07 28.40 -18.75
CA LYS A 341 12.23 29.62 -19.57
C LYS A 341 13.64 29.72 -20.19
N GLU A 342 14.26 28.57 -20.44
CA GLU A 342 15.64 28.42 -20.94
C GLU A 342 15.67 27.89 -22.39
N HIS A 343 15.24 28.72 -23.34
CA HIS A 343 15.05 28.28 -24.72
C HIS A 343 16.33 27.91 -25.47
N ILE A 344 17.47 28.54 -25.17
CA ILE A 344 18.75 28.33 -25.89
C ILE A 344 19.89 27.83 -25.00
N ALA A 345 19.60 27.51 -23.74
CA ALA A 345 20.64 27.06 -22.81
C ALA A 345 21.22 25.70 -23.26
N ILE A 346 22.54 25.59 -23.19
CA ILE A 346 23.32 24.37 -23.44
C ILE A 346 24.29 24.23 -22.26
N ILE A 347 24.26 23.08 -21.59
CA ILE A 347 25.12 22.80 -20.43
C ILE A 347 26.61 22.88 -20.82
N SER A 348 27.46 23.34 -19.91
CA SER A 348 28.91 23.45 -20.18
C SER A 348 29.56 22.07 -20.36
N LEU A 349 30.62 22.04 -21.17
CA LEU A 349 31.48 20.86 -21.35
C LEU A 349 32.79 21.05 -20.55
N PRO A 350 33.38 19.99 -20.00
CA PRO A 350 32.83 18.63 -19.87
C PRO A 350 31.60 18.57 -18.94
N ILE A 351 30.61 17.72 -19.26
CA ILE A 351 29.31 17.71 -18.54
C ILE A 351 29.38 17.19 -17.10
N ASN A 352 30.43 16.44 -16.76
CA ASN A 352 30.72 15.91 -15.42
C ASN A 352 31.37 16.97 -14.50
N GLU A 353 31.86 18.07 -15.05
CA GLU A 353 32.45 19.18 -14.30
C GLU A 353 31.52 20.40 -14.24
N SER A 354 30.34 20.30 -14.89
CA SER A 354 29.39 21.40 -14.97
C SER A 354 28.70 21.63 -13.62
N LEU A 355 28.72 22.87 -13.14
CA LEU A 355 27.94 23.31 -11.97
C LEU A 355 26.45 23.57 -12.30
N ALA A 356 25.93 22.98 -13.37
CA ALA A 356 24.54 23.17 -13.77
C ALA A 356 23.58 22.61 -12.71
N ALA A 357 22.30 22.99 -12.81
CA ALA A 357 21.28 22.42 -11.96
C ALA A 357 21.20 20.89 -12.20
N PRO A 358 21.46 20.05 -11.17
CA PRO A 358 21.62 18.60 -11.35
C PRO A 358 20.33 17.89 -11.80
N PHE A 359 19.19 18.59 -11.67
CA PHE A 359 17.85 18.16 -12.05
C PHE A 359 17.40 18.67 -13.43
N SER A 360 18.28 19.29 -14.23
CA SER A 360 17.94 19.78 -15.58
C SER A 360 18.16 18.69 -16.64
N ASP A 361 17.27 18.60 -17.64
CA ASP A 361 17.46 17.74 -18.81
C ASP A 361 18.19 18.45 -19.97
N THR A 362 18.77 19.64 -19.75
CA THR A 362 19.47 20.39 -20.81
C THR A 362 20.60 19.62 -21.49
N VAL A 363 21.16 18.60 -20.84
CA VAL A 363 22.18 17.71 -21.42
C VAL A 363 21.68 16.93 -22.63
N ILE A 364 20.38 16.61 -22.70
CA ILE A 364 19.82 15.83 -23.83
C ILE A 364 19.88 16.60 -25.15
N ARG A 365 20.11 17.92 -25.11
CA ARG A 365 20.29 18.76 -26.30
C ARG A 365 21.51 18.35 -27.12
N TYR A 366 22.51 17.68 -26.53
CA TYR A 366 23.66 17.15 -27.27
C TYR A 366 23.31 15.91 -28.11
N ILE A 367 22.36 15.10 -27.66
CA ILE A 367 21.99 13.82 -28.27
C ILE A 367 20.72 13.88 -29.12
N LEU A 368 20.28 15.09 -29.49
CA LEU A 368 19.26 15.26 -30.53
C LEU A 368 19.86 14.90 -31.90
N ASP A 369 19.03 14.48 -32.85
CA ASP A 369 19.46 14.10 -34.21
C ASP A 369 20.28 15.19 -34.92
N ASN A 370 19.96 16.47 -34.69
CA ASN A 370 20.70 17.60 -35.21
C ASN A 370 20.71 18.76 -34.20
N PRO A 371 21.67 18.77 -33.25
CA PRO A 371 21.64 19.68 -32.12
C PRO A 371 21.92 21.14 -32.53
N LEU A 372 22.71 21.36 -33.59
CA LEU A 372 22.96 22.70 -34.14
C LEU A 372 21.71 23.29 -34.80
N ALA A 373 21.06 22.53 -35.68
CA ALA A 373 19.86 23.00 -36.36
C ALA A 373 18.70 23.24 -35.38
N ASP A 374 18.56 22.40 -34.35
CA ASP A 374 17.58 22.63 -33.29
C ASP A 374 17.87 23.92 -32.51
N LEU A 375 19.13 24.15 -32.12
CA LEU A 375 19.55 25.38 -31.43
C LEU A 375 19.29 26.63 -32.28
N GLU A 376 19.63 26.60 -33.58
CA GLU A 376 19.39 27.69 -34.54
C GLU A 376 17.89 28.02 -34.66
N LYS A 377 17.05 26.99 -34.76
CA LYS A 377 15.59 27.14 -34.82
C LYS A 377 15.05 27.77 -33.55
N ARG A 378 15.51 27.33 -32.37
CA ARG A 378 15.10 27.88 -31.07
C ARG A 378 15.54 29.31 -30.89
N TYR A 379 16.78 29.64 -31.28
CA TYR A 379 17.29 31.00 -31.27
C TYR A 379 16.41 31.92 -32.09
N SER A 380 16.09 31.53 -33.33
CA SER A 380 15.23 32.31 -34.23
C SER A 380 13.83 32.54 -33.66
N ALA A 381 13.21 31.49 -33.08
CA ALA A 381 11.88 31.58 -32.47
C ALA A 381 11.86 32.46 -31.21
N GLU A 382 12.89 32.36 -30.36
CA GLU A 382 13.01 33.16 -29.14
C GLU A 382 13.34 34.62 -29.46
N LEU A 383 14.19 34.88 -30.45
CA LEU A 383 14.49 36.22 -30.95
C LEU A 383 13.20 36.94 -31.38
N LYS A 384 12.34 36.25 -32.13
CA LYS A 384 11.02 36.77 -32.52
C LYS A 384 10.15 37.11 -31.29
N ARG A 385 10.03 36.18 -30.34
CA ARG A 385 9.24 36.38 -29.11
C ARG A 385 9.74 37.56 -28.28
N ARG A 386 11.07 37.72 -28.16
CA ARG A 386 11.69 38.84 -27.44
C ARG A 386 11.45 40.19 -28.12
N ASN A 387 11.51 40.22 -29.45
CA ASN A 387 11.19 41.43 -30.22
C ASN A 387 9.73 41.84 -30.02
N GLU A 388 8.78 40.90 -30.14
CA GLU A 388 7.37 41.15 -29.89
C GLU A 388 7.10 41.60 -28.45
N ALA A 389 7.73 40.96 -27.46
CA ALA A 389 7.61 41.35 -26.06
C ALA A 389 8.17 42.76 -25.79
N SER A 390 9.27 43.13 -26.45
CA SER A 390 9.87 44.46 -26.32
C SER A 390 8.99 45.55 -26.92
N ILE A 391 8.34 45.28 -28.06
CA ILE A 391 7.34 46.18 -28.67
C ILE A 391 6.15 46.35 -27.73
N ARG A 392 5.59 45.25 -27.20
CA ARG A 392 4.45 45.31 -26.25
C ARG A 392 4.77 46.09 -24.98
N ALA A 393 6.01 45.99 -24.51
CA ALA A 393 6.46 46.66 -23.29
C ALA A 393 6.99 48.10 -23.54
N SER A 394 6.88 48.64 -24.76
CA SER A 394 7.35 49.98 -25.14
C SER A 394 8.78 50.29 -24.67
N ARG A 395 9.68 49.31 -24.77
CA ARG A 395 11.07 49.46 -24.31
C ARG A 395 11.84 50.45 -25.18
N SER A 396 12.81 51.16 -24.60
CA SER A 396 13.69 52.06 -25.35
C SER A 396 14.57 51.30 -26.33
N GLN A 397 14.94 51.96 -27.44
CA GLN A 397 15.77 51.34 -28.47
C GLN A 397 17.14 50.90 -27.93
N GLU A 398 17.73 51.68 -27.03
CA GLU A 398 18.99 51.33 -26.37
C GLU A 398 18.87 50.03 -25.56
N LYS A 399 17.79 49.87 -24.79
CA LYS A 399 17.57 48.66 -24.00
C LYS A 399 17.28 47.44 -24.87
N ILE A 400 16.59 47.63 -26.00
CA ILE A 400 16.38 46.57 -26.99
C ILE A 400 17.72 46.10 -27.55
N SER A 401 18.58 47.02 -28.01
CA SER A 401 19.91 46.69 -28.54
C SER A 401 20.80 45.97 -27.53
N GLN A 402 20.82 46.43 -26.27
CA GLN A 402 21.58 45.76 -25.20
C GLN A 402 21.10 44.32 -24.98
N ASN A 403 19.79 44.11 -24.87
CA ASN A 403 19.22 42.77 -24.66
C ASN A 403 19.49 41.83 -25.84
N LEU A 404 19.52 42.37 -27.07
CA LEU A 404 19.83 41.61 -28.29
C LEU A 404 21.30 41.16 -28.29
N LEU A 405 22.23 42.06 -27.96
CA LEU A 405 23.66 41.73 -27.86
C LEU A 405 23.93 40.67 -26.79
N GLU A 406 23.32 40.79 -25.61
CA GLU A 406 23.43 39.78 -24.55
C GLU A 406 22.87 38.42 -25.00
N PHE A 407 21.75 38.43 -25.73
CA PHE A 407 21.12 37.21 -26.22
C PHE A 407 21.92 36.53 -27.32
N GLU A 408 22.46 37.31 -28.27
CA GLU A 408 23.35 36.84 -29.33
C GLU A 408 24.65 36.28 -28.76
N HIS A 409 25.21 36.92 -27.72
CA HIS A 409 26.38 36.40 -27.01
C HIS A 409 26.10 35.00 -26.42
N ARG A 410 25.00 34.83 -25.68
CA ARG A 410 24.60 33.53 -25.11
C ARG A 410 24.36 32.47 -26.18
N TYR A 411 23.77 32.86 -27.31
CA TYR A 411 23.57 31.95 -28.45
C TYR A 411 24.91 31.50 -29.05
N ASN A 412 25.86 32.43 -29.25
CA ASN A 412 27.18 32.09 -29.78
C ASN A 412 27.97 31.19 -28.82
N GLU A 413 27.85 31.38 -27.50
CA GLU A 413 28.44 30.46 -26.51
C GLU A 413 27.81 29.07 -26.59
N ALA A 414 26.47 28.98 -26.64
CA ALA A 414 25.75 27.72 -26.76
C ALA A 414 26.12 26.99 -28.06
N ARG A 415 26.17 27.71 -29.18
CA ARG A 415 26.57 27.18 -30.49
C ARG A 415 28.00 26.65 -30.45
N LYS A 416 28.94 27.40 -29.87
CA LYS A 416 30.33 26.95 -29.71
C LYS A 416 30.41 25.65 -28.91
N ARG A 417 29.65 25.51 -27.82
CA ARG A 417 29.61 24.27 -27.02
C ARG A 417 29.12 23.08 -27.85
N VAL A 418 28.04 23.25 -28.60
CA VAL A 418 27.53 22.19 -29.50
C VAL A 418 28.56 21.85 -30.58
N GLN A 419 29.23 22.85 -31.19
CA GLN A 419 30.29 22.61 -32.16
C GLN A 419 31.46 21.83 -31.55
N THR A 420 31.94 22.22 -30.36
CA THR A 420 32.98 21.48 -29.64
C THR A 420 32.57 20.03 -29.40
N PHE A 421 31.33 19.76 -28.96
CA PHE A 421 30.84 18.39 -28.80
C PHE A 421 30.81 17.58 -30.11
N LEU A 422 30.57 18.23 -31.26
CA LEU A 422 30.51 17.56 -32.56
C LEU A 422 31.89 17.37 -33.22
N GLU A 423 32.85 18.25 -32.94
CA GLU A 423 34.14 18.32 -33.63
C GLU A 423 35.31 17.76 -32.81
N ASP A 424 35.23 17.80 -31.47
CA ASP A 424 36.27 17.29 -30.57
C ASP A 424 35.94 15.85 -30.15
N GLU A 425 36.71 14.89 -30.67
CA GLU A 425 36.50 13.45 -30.42
C GLU A 425 36.62 13.08 -28.94
N GLU A 426 37.53 13.73 -28.19
CA GLU A 426 37.75 13.43 -26.78
C GLU A 426 36.55 13.91 -25.95
N ILE A 427 36.12 15.15 -26.17
CA ILE A 427 34.95 15.73 -25.49
C ILE A 427 33.67 14.99 -25.87
N HIS A 428 33.51 14.61 -27.15
CA HIS A 428 32.37 13.81 -27.61
C HIS A 428 32.29 12.49 -26.85
N LYS A 429 33.41 11.75 -26.82
CA LYS A 429 33.49 10.46 -26.13
C LYS A 429 33.21 10.59 -24.64
N GLN A 430 33.85 11.53 -23.95
CA GLN A 430 33.64 11.77 -22.52
C GLN A 430 32.17 12.10 -22.22
N THR A 431 31.53 12.90 -23.07
CA THR A 431 30.11 13.28 -22.92
C THR A 431 29.19 12.07 -23.08
N MET A 432 29.43 11.23 -24.10
CA MET A 432 28.63 10.02 -24.34
C MET A 432 28.81 8.97 -23.23
N GLU A 433 30.04 8.77 -22.73
CA GLU A 433 30.32 7.87 -21.61
C GLU A 433 29.60 8.32 -20.32
N GLU A 434 29.63 9.61 -20.02
CA GLU A 434 28.93 10.16 -18.85
C GLU A 434 27.40 10.08 -18.99
N LEU A 435 26.84 10.30 -20.18
CA LEU A 435 25.42 10.12 -20.44
C LEU A 435 24.96 8.68 -20.26
N GLU A 436 25.74 7.71 -20.75
CA GLU A 436 25.44 6.28 -20.55
C GLU A 436 25.52 5.91 -19.07
N ARG A 437 26.55 6.39 -18.34
CA ARG A 437 26.67 6.19 -16.90
C ARG A 437 25.45 6.73 -16.13
N ARG A 438 24.97 7.93 -16.47
CA ARG A 438 23.76 8.51 -15.86
C ARG A 438 22.52 7.69 -16.17
N LYS A 439 22.36 7.26 -17.42
CA LYS A 439 21.26 6.40 -17.87
C LYS A 439 21.21 5.10 -17.09
N GLU A 440 22.32 4.36 -17.02
CA GLU A 440 22.42 3.12 -16.27
C GLU A 440 22.06 3.33 -14.79
N HIS A 441 22.67 4.34 -14.15
CA HIS A 441 22.41 4.67 -12.75
C HIS A 441 20.93 4.97 -12.48
N ASN A 442 20.31 5.82 -13.30
CA ASN A 442 18.91 6.22 -13.11
C ASN A 442 17.94 5.08 -13.41
N LEU A 443 18.23 4.21 -14.38
CA LEU A 443 17.45 2.99 -14.63
C LEU A 443 17.52 2.04 -13.44
N GLU A 444 18.69 1.87 -12.80
CA GLU A 444 18.82 1.09 -11.56
C GLU A 444 18.00 1.69 -10.41
N LEU A 445 18.01 3.02 -10.24
CA LEU A 445 17.17 3.69 -9.26
C LEU A 445 15.69 3.44 -9.51
N LEU A 446 15.23 3.54 -10.75
CA LEU A 446 13.83 3.27 -11.12
C LEU A 446 13.42 1.81 -10.82
N ARG A 447 14.30 0.83 -11.05
CA ARG A 447 14.08 -0.57 -10.63
C ARG A 447 14.01 -0.72 -9.12
N LYS A 448 14.89 -0.03 -8.38
CA LYS A 448 14.86 0.00 -6.90
C LYS A 448 13.54 0.59 -6.38
N TYR A 449 13.02 1.60 -7.07
CA TYR A 449 11.72 2.21 -6.78
C TYR A 449 10.52 1.39 -7.26
N LYS A 450 10.72 0.25 -7.95
CA LYS A 450 9.64 -0.61 -8.49
C LYS A 450 8.79 0.05 -9.57
N VAL A 451 9.38 0.97 -10.34
CA VAL A 451 8.74 1.59 -11.50
C VAL A 451 9.04 0.80 -12.78
N LEU A 452 10.27 0.27 -12.90
CA LEU A 452 10.65 -0.66 -13.96
C LEU A 452 10.47 -2.10 -13.50
#